data_AF-A0A9D7NVH6-F1
#
_entry.id   AF-A0A9D7NVH6-F1
#
_cell.length_a   1.000
_cell.length_b   1.000
_cell.length_c   1.000
_cell.angle_alpha   90.00
_cell.angle_beta   90.00
_cell.angle_gamma   90.00
#
_symmetry.space_group_name_H-M   'P 1'
#
loop_
_entity.id
_entity.type
_entity.pdbx_description
1 polymer ?
#
loop_
_entity_poly.entity_id
_entity_poly.type
_entity_poly.pdbx_seq_one_letter_code
_entity_poly.pdbx_strand_id
1 'polypeptide(L)'
;MEQLIRNVLDGMNAFLPAAERIPTDPSTILMGDGGHLDSLGIANFIVSLEEALEQGSGRSIPLSDQDLSDIFGANSVTIRSFPEYLSHRLQR
;
A
#
# COMPACT_ATOMS: atom_id res chain seq x y z
N MET A 1 -1.35 7.20 -9.54
CA MET A 1 -1.60 6.22 -8.47
C MET A 1 -0.35 5.93 -7.66
N GLU A 2 0.84 5.81 -8.26
CA GLU A 2 2.11 5.73 -7.49
C GLU A 2 2.30 6.88 -6.48
N GLN A 3 1.99 8.12 -6.87
CA GLN A 3 2.06 9.27 -5.95
C GLN A 3 1.13 9.12 -4.74
N LEU A 4 -0.03 8.48 -4.90
CA LEU A 4 -0.95 8.22 -3.80
C LEU A 4 -0.31 7.25 -2.79
N ILE A 5 0.33 6.18 -3.27
CA ILE A 5 1.07 5.24 -2.43
C ILE A 5 2.19 5.95 -1.65
N ARG A 6 2.96 6.80 -2.33
CA ARG A 6 4.02 7.60 -1.68
C ARG A 6 3.45 8.51 -0.59
N ASN A 7 2.33 9.17 -0.85
CA ASN A 7 1.69 10.05 0.13
C ASN A 7 1.18 9.28 1.35
N VAL A 8 0.61 8.09 1.14
CA VAL A 8 0.19 7.20 2.24
C VAL A 8 1.41 6.79 3.08
N LEU A 9 2.50 6.38 2.44
CA LEU A 9 3.74 6.02 3.13
C LEU A 9 4.38 7.20 3.87
N ASP A 10 4.32 8.40 3.30
CA ASP A 10 4.79 9.62 3.97
C ASP A 10 3.97 9.89 5.25
N GLY A 11 2.64 9.74 5.15
CA GLY A 11 1.73 9.83 6.29
C GLY A 11 2.08 8.83 7.40
N MET A 12 2.39 7.58 7.04
CA MET A 12 2.84 6.57 8.01
C MET A 12 4.22 6.93 8.60
N ASN A 13 5.17 7.33 7.74
CA ASN A 13 6.53 7.70 8.14
C ASN A 13 6.60 8.93 9.06
N ALA A 14 5.58 9.79 9.04
CA ALA A 14 5.46 10.92 9.96
C ALA A 14 5.36 10.48 11.43
N PHE A 15 4.81 9.29 11.68
CA PHE A 15 4.66 8.72 13.03
C PHE A 15 5.75 7.71 13.39
N LEU A 16 6.61 7.34 12.43
CA LEU A 16 7.72 6.42 12.65
C LEU A 16 9.02 7.16 13.01
N PRO A 17 9.82 6.60 13.94
CA PRO A 17 11.17 7.11 14.20
C PRO A 17 12.04 6.95 12.94
N ALA A 18 13.04 7.82 12.79
CA ALA A 18 13.84 7.90 11.56
C ALA A 18 14.48 6.56 11.14
N ALA A 19 14.83 5.70 12.10
CA ALA A 19 15.43 4.38 11.84
C ALA A 19 14.43 3.34 11.31
N GLU A 20 13.13 3.55 11.50
CA GLU A 20 12.06 2.64 11.11
C GLU A 20 11.26 3.16 9.90
N ARG A 21 11.62 4.33 9.37
CA ARG A 21 10.95 4.89 8.21
C ARG A 21 11.12 3.97 7.00
N ILE A 22 10.02 3.79 6.30
CA ILE A 22 9.93 3.00 5.09
C ILE A 22 10.51 3.84 3.94
N PRO A 23 11.50 3.34 3.19
CA PRO A 23 12.01 4.04 2.01
C PRO A 23 10.89 4.25 0.98
N THR A 24 10.90 5.38 0.30
CA THR A 24 9.88 5.71 -0.73
C THR A 24 10.42 5.51 -2.15
N ASP A 25 11.36 4.59 -2.37
CA ASP A 25 11.90 4.31 -3.71
C ASP A 25 10.93 3.42 -4.49
N PRO A 26 10.73 3.59 -5.83
CA PRO A 26 9.86 2.71 -6.60
C PRO A 26 10.15 1.20 -6.44
N SER A 27 11.42 0.85 -6.18
CA SER A 27 11.87 -0.53 -5.99
C SER A 27 11.70 -1.05 -4.56
N THR A 28 11.31 -0.18 -3.61
CA THR A 28 11.09 -0.59 -2.22
C THR A 28 9.97 -1.62 -2.14
N ILE A 29 10.29 -2.75 -1.52
CA ILE A 29 9.35 -3.85 -1.29
C ILE A 29 8.51 -3.48 -0.07
N LEU A 30 7.21 -3.28 -0.29
CA LEU A 30 6.23 -3.01 0.76
C LEU A 30 5.81 -4.31 1.44
N MET A 31 5.51 -5.36 0.67
CA MET A 31 4.94 -6.62 1.16
C MET A 31 5.58 -7.81 0.45
N GLY A 32 5.56 -8.98 1.11
CA GLY A 32 6.19 -10.20 0.60
C GLY A 32 7.61 -10.42 1.14
N ASP A 33 8.43 -11.17 0.41
CA ASP A 33 9.79 -11.51 0.82
C ASP A 33 10.67 -10.24 0.85
N GLY A 34 11.29 -9.96 1.99
CA GLY A 34 12.04 -8.72 2.22
C GLY A 34 11.17 -7.46 2.32
N GLY A 35 9.87 -7.59 2.56
CA GLY A 35 8.96 -6.46 2.73
C GLY A 35 9.24 -5.62 3.97
N HIS A 36 9.12 -4.29 3.83
CA HIS A 36 9.29 -3.34 4.93
C HIS A 36 8.08 -3.26 5.88
N LEU A 37 6.89 -3.66 5.43
CA LEU A 37 5.69 -3.68 6.26
C LEU A 37 5.49 -5.08 6.85
N ASP A 38 5.30 -5.13 8.16
CA ASP A 38 4.80 -6.31 8.87
C ASP A 38 3.27 -6.42 8.70
N SER A 39 2.65 -7.46 9.26
CA SER A 39 1.20 -7.66 9.11
C SER A 39 0.37 -6.49 9.64
N LEU A 40 0.79 -5.85 10.74
CA LEU A 40 0.12 -4.65 11.27
C LEU A 40 0.39 -3.42 10.40
N GLY A 41 1.64 -3.23 9.94
CA GLY A 41 1.99 -2.18 8.99
C GLY A 41 1.21 -2.29 7.69
N ILE A 42 0.99 -3.51 7.18
CA ILE A 42 0.17 -3.78 6.00
C ILE A 42 -1.29 -3.39 6.28
N ALA A 43 -1.88 -3.84 7.39
CA ALA A 43 -3.24 -3.48 7.73
C ALA A 43 -3.43 -1.95 7.82
N ASN A 44 -2.51 -1.24 8.49
CA ASN A 44 -2.53 0.22 8.60
C ASN A 44 -2.38 0.88 7.21
N PHE A 45 -1.45 0.40 6.40
CA PHE A 45 -1.25 0.90 5.05
C PHE A 45 -2.50 0.74 4.19
N ILE A 46 -3.17 -0.41 4.26
CA ILE A 46 -4.40 -0.68 3.52
C ILE A 46 -5.52 0.27 3.96
N VAL A 47 -5.74 0.46 5.26
CA VAL A 47 -6.74 1.41 5.75
C VAL A 47 -6.45 2.83 5.27
N SER A 48 -5.20 3.31 5.42
CA SER A 48 -4.81 4.64 4.95
C SER A 48 -4.91 4.81 3.43
N LEU A 49 -4.70 3.72 2.68
CA LEU A 49 -4.87 3.68 1.24
C LEU A 49 -6.35 3.81 0.84
N GLU A 50 -7.24 3.07 1.49
CA GLU A 50 -8.69 3.13 1.27
C GLU A 50 -9.22 4.54 1.55
N GLU A 51 -8.79 5.14 2.67
CA GLU A 51 -9.12 6.53 3.02
C GLU A 51 -8.63 7.51 1.94
N ALA A 52 -7.39 7.35 1.46
CA ALA A 52 -6.83 8.20 0.41
C ALA A 52 -7.56 8.03 -0.95
N LEU A 53 -7.95 6.81 -1.29
CA LEU A 53 -8.75 6.51 -2.48
C LEU A 53 -10.16 7.10 -2.37
N GLU A 54 -10.76 7.05 -1.19
CA GLU A 54 -12.07 7.64 -0.92
C GLU A 54 -12.04 9.16 -1.03
N GLN A 55 -11.02 9.81 -0.45
CA GLN A 55 -10.81 11.26 -0.57
C GLN A 55 -10.65 11.70 -2.03
N GLY A 56 -9.94 10.91 -2.85
CA GLY A 56 -9.70 11.23 -4.25
C GLY A 56 -10.85 10.91 -5.20
N SER A 57 -11.64 9.89 -4.91
CA SER A 57 -12.72 9.39 -5.80
C SER A 57 -14.13 9.75 -5.33
N GLY A 58 -14.29 10.16 -4.08
CA GLY A 58 -15.58 10.39 -3.43
C GLY A 58 -16.39 9.11 -3.16
N ARG A 59 -15.76 7.93 -3.29
CA ARG A 59 -16.38 6.63 -3.05
C ARG A 59 -15.52 5.80 -2.13
N SER A 60 -16.12 5.13 -1.15
CA SER A 60 -15.40 4.16 -0.34
C SER A 60 -15.05 2.96 -1.21
N ILE A 61 -13.76 2.61 -1.26
CA ILE A 61 -13.22 1.51 -2.06
C ILE A 61 -12.56 0.52 -1.09
N PRO A 62 -13.36 -0.26 -0.33
CA PRO A 62 -12.80 -1.26 0.58
C PRO A 62 -12.18 -2.40 -0.22
N LEU A 63 -11.01 -2.88 0.17
CA LEU A 63 -10.39 -4.09 -0.34
C LEU A 63 -11.09 -5.32 0.25
N SER A 64 -11.35 -6.31 -0.60
CA SER A 64 -11.98 -7.57 -0.20
C SER A 64 -10.96 -8.55 0.39
N ASP A 65 -11.43 -9.57 1.11
CA ASP A 65 -10.56 -10.67 1.59
C ASP A 65 -9.76 -11.33 0.45
N GLN A 66 -10.32 -11.38 -0.76
CA GLN A 66 -9.64 -11.89 -1.94
C GLN A 66 -8.51 -10.94 -2.39
N ASP A 67 -8.75 -9.63 -2.40
CA ASP A 67 -7.73 -8.64 -2.74
C ASP A 67 -6.54 -8.75 -1.77
N LEU A 68 -6.82 -8.87 -0.46
CA LEU A 68 -5.80 -9.09 0.55
C LEU A 68 -5.05 -10.40 0.30
N SER A 69 -5.76 -11.50 0.03
CA SER A 69 -5.14 -12.80 -0.23
C SER A 69 -4.20 -12.79 -1.44
N ASP A 70 -4.57 -12.11 -2.52
CA ASP A 70 -3.72 -11.94 -3.71
C ASP A 70 -2.48 -11.08 -3.41
N ILE A 71 -2.63 -10.02 -2.63
CA ILE A 71 -1.51 -9.16 -2.19
C ILE A 71 -0.54 -9.96 -1.30
N PHE A 72 -1.05 -10.71 -0.33
CA PHE A 72 -0.24 -11.55 0.58
C PHE A 72 0.37 -12.77 -0.13
N GLY A 73 -0.26 -13.27 -1.20
CA GLY A 73 0.25 -14.36 -2.02
C GLY A 73 1.35 -13.95 -3.00
N ALA A 74 1.56 -12.65 -3.22
CA ALA A 74 2.60 -12.16 -4.12
C ALA A 74 4.00 -12.28 -3.50
N ASN A 75 4.97 -12.75 -4.30
CA ASN A 75 6.36 -12.92 -3.83
C ASN A 75 6.98 -11.60 -3.35
N SER A 76 6.75 -10.50 -4.07
CA SER A 76 7.18 -9.16 -3.66
C SER A 76 6.27 -8.10 -4.28
N VAL A 77 5.79 -7.19 -3.45
CA VAL A 77 4.94 -6.06 -3.83
C VAL A 77 5.73 -4.79 -3.57
N THR A 78 5.94 -3.98 -4.60
CA THR A 78 6.75 -2.77 -4.53
C THR A 78 5.90 -1.51 -4.67
N ILE A 79 6.47 -0.35 -4.35
CA ILE A 79 5.82 0.95 -4.61
C ILE A 79 5.42 1.11 -6.09
N ARG A 80 6.21 0.55 -7.02
CA ARG A 80 5.91 0.59 -8.46
C ARG A 80 4.81 -0.40 -8.87
N SER A 81 4.85 -1.63 -8.37
CA SER A 81 3.93 -2.70 -8.83
C SER A 81 2.55 -2.63 -8.17
N PHE A 82 2.46 -2.10 -6.96
CA PHE A 82 1.19 -2.01 -6.22
C PHE A 82 0.11 -1.14 -6.90
N PRO A 83 0.44 0.04 -7.47
CA PRO A 83 -0.49 0.80 -8.31
C PRO A 83 -1.08 0.04 -9.49
N GLU A 84 -0.30 -0.85 -10.12
CA GLU A 84 -0.77 -1.68 -11.24
C GLU A 84 -1.81 -2.68 -10.75
N TYR A 85 -1.54 -3.33 -9.62
CA TYR A 85 -2.48 -4.23 -8.95
C TYR A 85 -3.82 -3.54 -8.65
N LEU A 86 -3.79 -2.37 -8.01
CA LEU A 86 -4.99 -1.58 -7.71
C LEU A 86 -5.73 -1.15 -8.98
N SER A 87 -5.01 -0.76 -10.02
CA SER A 87 -5.62 -0.31 -11.29
C SER A 87 -6.38 -1.45 -11.96
N HIS A 88 -5.81 -2.66 -12.00
CA HIS A 88 -6.50 -3.84 -12.52
C HIS A 88 -7.75 -4.18 -11.70
N ARG A 89 -7.66 -4.05 -10.38
CA ARG A 89 -8.77 -4.29 -9.46
C ARG A 89 -9.91 -3.29 -9.65
N LEU A 90 -9.60 -2.00 -9.75
CA LEU A 90 -10.60 -0.92 -9.90
C LEU A 90 -11.36 -0.96 -11.23
N GLN A 91 -10.84 -1.67 -12.23
CA GLN A 91 -11.48 -1.84 -13.55
C GLN A 91 -12.43 -3.05 -13.62
N ARG A 92 -12.46 -3.90 -12.58
CA ARG A 92 -13.40 -5.02 -12.48
C ARG A 92 -14.66 -4.62 -11.73
#